data_AF-A0A929BV68-F1
#
_entry.id   AF-A0A929BV68-F1
#
_cell.length_a   1.000
_cell.length_b   1.000
_cell.length_c   1.000
_cell.angle_alpha   90.00
_cell.angle_beta   90.00
_cell.angle_gamma   90.00
#
_symmetry.space_group_name_H-M   'P 1'
#
loop_
_entity.id
_entity.type
_entity.pdbx_description
1 polymer ?
#
loop_
_entity_poly.entity_id
_entity_poly.type
_entity_poly.pdbx_seq_one_letter_code
_entity_poly.pdbx_strand_id
1 'polypeptide(L)'
;MKTPWEYRYAQRTQRMGSSAIRELLKYTAKPDIISFAGGLPAPDVFPIEEFKVACDRVLREQGAMALQYSTTEGYLPLREMIARHS
;
A
#
# COMPACT_ATOMS: atom_id res chain seq x y z
N MET A 1 8.10 -30.44 21.01
CA MET A 1 6.80 -30.79 20.40
C MET A 1 6.54 -29.82 19.25
N LYS A 2 6.35 -30.27 18.00
CA LYS A 2 5.98 -29.38 16.89
C LYS A 2 4.46 -29.34 16.76
N THR A 3 3.89 -28.14 16.69
CA THR A 3 2.44 -27.96 16.46
C THR A 3 2.08 -28.41 15.03
N PRO A 4 1.09 -29.29 14.85
CA PRO A 4 0.66 -29.74 13.53
C PRO A 4 -0.28 -28.70 12.90
N TRP A 5 0.29 -27.61 12.39
CA TRP A 5 -0.44 -26.47 11.85
C TRP A 5 -1.36 -26.82 10.68
N GLU A 6 -0.96 -27.80 9.86
CA GLU A 6 -1.71 -28.21 8.66
C GLU A 6 -3.15 -28.62 8.97
N TYR A 7 -3.40 -29.25 10.12
CA TYR A 7 -4.75 -29.67 10.55
C TYR A 7 -5.47 -28.65 11.43
N ARG A 8 -4.83 -27.50 11.73
CA ARG A 8 -5.38 -26.45 12.61
C ARG A 8 -5.79 -25.19 11.85
N TYR A 9 -5.47 -25.09 10.56
CA TYR A 9 -5.90 -23.97 9.76
C TYR A 9 -7.39 -24.06 9.41
N ALA A 10 -8.05 -22.90 9.32
CA ALA A 10 -9.41 -22.82 8.83
C ALA A 10 -9.47 -23.13 7.34
N GLN A 11 -10.56 -23.77 6.86
CA GLN A 11 -10.70 -24.20 5.46
C GLN A 11 -10.40 -23.09 4.42
N ARG A 12 -10.74 -21.83 4.72
CA ARG A 12 -10.46 -20.69 3.82
C ARG A 12 -8.98 -20.50 3.47
N THR A 13 -8.06 -20.95 4.33
CA THR A 13 -6.63 -20.80 4.08
C THR A 13 -6.13 -21.70 2.95
N GLN A 14 -6.87 -22.76 2.60
CA GLN A 14 -6.52 -23.65 1.49
C GLN A 14 -6.46 -22.93 0.13
N ARG A 15 -7.16 -21.80 0.01
CA ARG A 15 -7.18 -20.95 -1.20
C ARG A 15 -6.20 -19.79 -1.14
N MET A 16 -5.47 -19.62 -0.03
CA MET A 16 -4.47 -18.58 0.10
C MET A 16 -3.17 -19.06 -0.56
N GLY A 17 -2.67 -18.30 -1.53
CA GLY A 17 -1.41 -18.56 -2.22
C GLY A 17 -0.51 -17.33 -2.22
N SER A 18 0.76 -17.53 -2.57
CA SER A 18 1.68 -16.41 -2.81
C SER A 18 1.38 -15.75 -4.17
N SER A 19 1.66 -14.45 -4.27
CA SER A 19 1.63 -13.74 -5.55
C SER A 19 2.97 -13.90 -6.24
N ALA A 20 2.98 -14.47 -7.44
CA ALA A 20 4.18 -14.60 -8.26
C ALA A 20 4.84 -13.23 -8.52
N ILE A 21 4.03 -12.18 -8.72
CA ILE A 21 4.52 -10.79 -8.88
C ILE A 21 5.25 -10.32 -7.63
N ARG A 22 4.72 -10.61 -6.43
CA ARG A 22 5.36 -10.24 -5.16
C ARG A 22 6.67 -11.00 -4.93
N GLU A 23 6.76 -12.25 -5.38
CA GLU A 23 8.01 -13.04 -5.30
C GLU A 23 9.08 -12.48 -6.25
N LEU A 24 8.69 -12.07 -7.46
CA LEU A 24 9.60 -11.44 -8.42
C LEU A 24 10.13 -10.09 -7.91
N LEU A 25 9.30 -9.30 -7.23
CA LEU A 25 9.68 -8.00 -6.65
C LEU A 25 10.89 -8.09 -5.68
N LYS A 26 11.09 -9.25 -5.03
CA LYS A 26 12.27 -9.48 -4.16
C LYS A 26 13.60 -9.40 -4.93
N TYR A 27 13.56 -9.64 -6.23
CA TYR A 27 14.73 -9.63 -7.09
C TYR A 27 14.90 -8.30 -7.83
N THR A 28 13.81 -7.57 -8.10
CA THR A 28 13.87 -6.32 -8.88
C THR A 28 14.65 -5.20 -8.21
N ALA A 29 14.86 -5.28 -6.89
CA ALA A 29 15.66 -4.34 -6.12
C ALA A 29 17.16 -4.68 -6.05
N LYS A 30 17.59 -5.82 -6.63
CA LYS A 30 19.01 -6.18 -6.66
C LYS A 30 19.74 -5.32 -7.71
N PRO A 31 20.86 -4.66 -7.37
CA PRO A 31 21.57 -3.76 -8.29
C PRO A 31 21.96 -4.41 -9.63
N ASP A 32 22.27 -5.71 -9.63
CA ASP A 32 22.71 -6.44 -10.83
C ASP A 32 21.56 -6.93 -11.72
N ILE A 33 20.31 -6.57 -11.41
CA ILE A 33 19.11 -7.04 -12.12
C ILE A 33 18.47 -5.89 -12.89
N ILE A 34 18.34 -6.06 -14.21
CA ILE A 34 17.49 -5.22 -15.06
C ILE A 34 16.09 -5.83 -15.06
N SER A 35 15.15 -5.17 -14.39
CA SER A 35 13.78 -5.67 -14.23
C SER A 35 12.81 -5.05 -15.23
N PHE A 36 12.25 -5.87 -16.11
CA PHE A 36 11.04 -5.56 -16.90
C PHE A 36 9.75 -6.12 -16.28
N ALA A 37 9.84 -6.70 -15.07
CA ALA A 37 8.74 -7.45 -14.46
C ALA A 37 7.71 -6.55 -13.75
N GLY A 38 8.18 -5.65 -12.88
CA GLY A 38 7.31 -4.84 -12.04
C GLY A 38 6.68 -3.67 -12.81
N GLY A 39 5.37 -3.48 -12.70
CA GLY A 39 4.67 -2.25 -13.09
C GLY A 39 4.89 -1.12 -12.08
N LEU A 40 6.15 -0.88 -11.72
CA LEU A 40 6.55 0.14 -10.75
C LEU A 40 6.70 1.49 -11.48
N PRO A 41 6.09 2.58 -10.98
CA PRO A 41 6.41 3.91 -11.48
C PRO A 41 7.89 4.22 -11.28
N ALA A 42 8.44 5.06 -12.15
CA ALA A 42 9.83 5.49 -12.03
C ALA A 42 10.02 6.37 -10.77
N PRO A 43 11.01 6.12 -9.90
CA PRO A 43 11.14 6.86 -8.64
C PRO A 43 11.42 8.36 -8.80
N ASP A 44 12.03 8.75 -9.91
CA ASP A 44 12.37 10.12 -10.28
C ASP A 44 11.15 10.96 -10.67
N VAL A 45 10.00 10.34 -11.01
CA VAL A 45 8.75 11.06 -11.27
C VAL A 45 7.91 11.28 -10.01
N PHE A 46 8.37 10.83 -8.83
CA PHE A 46 7.64 11.06 -7.60
C PHE A 46 7.75 12.54 -7.14
N PRO A 47 6.61 13.22 -6.88
CA PRO A 47 6.60 14.62 -6.49
C PRO A 47 6.91 14.78 -4.98
N ILE A 48 8.17 14.52 -4.60
CA ILE A 48 8.59 14.42 -3.20
C ILE A 48 8.39 15.73 -2.42
N GLU A 49 8.67 16.88 -3.03
CA GLU A 49 8.55 18.17 -2.35
C GLU A 49 7.09 18.58 -2.15
N GLU A 50 6.24 18.31 -3.14
CA GLU A 50 4.80 18.55 -3.06
C GLU A 50 4.16 17.70 -1.96
N PHE A 51 4.58 16.44 -1.83
CA PHE A 51 4.12 15.57 -0.74
C PHE A 51 4.54 16.10 0.63
N LYS A 52 5.78 16.57 0.79
CA LYS A 52 6.24 17.17 2.06
C LYS A 52 5.37 18.37 2.46
N VAL A 53 5.12 19.29 1.53
CA VAL A 53 4.29 20.48 1.76
C VAL A 53 2.85 20.07 2.11
N ALA A 54 2.27 19.11 1.39
CA ALA A 54 0.93 18.63 1.65
C ALA A 54 0.81 17.96 3.04
N CYS A 55 1.77 17.11 3.40
CA CYS A 55 1.80 16.44 4.70
C CYS A 55 1.94 17.44 5.86
N ASP A 56 2.86 18.40 5.76
CA ASP A 56 3.04 19.43 6.78
C ASP A 56 1.76 20.25 6.97
N ARG A 57 1.09 20.64 5.87
CA ARG A 57 -0.18 21.35 5.93
C ARG A 57 -1.26 20.55 6.67
N VAL A 58 -1.45 19.27 6.32
CA VAL A 58 -2.45 18.41 6.98
C VAL A 58 -2.15 18.26 8.47
N LEU A 59 -0.88 18.05 8.84
CA LEU A 59 -0.49 17.89 10.24
C LEU A 59 -0.69 19.18 11.05
N ARG A 60 -0.46 20.36 10.46
CA ARG A 60 -0.67 21.65 11.12
C ARG A 60 -2.15 22.00 11.28
N GLU A 61 -2.94 21.82 10.23
CA GLU A 61 -4.33 22.31 10.19
C GLU A 61 -5.32 21.27 10.73
N GLN A 62 -5.04 19.99 10.54
CA GLN A 62 -5.98 18.89 10.79
C GLN A 62 -5.32 17.69 11.51
N GLY A 63 -4.17 17.89 12.17
CA GLY A 63 -3.35 16.80 12.72
C GLY A 63 -4.09 15.86 13.66
N ALA A 64 -4.93 16.38 14.56
CA ALA A 64 -5.70 15.55 15.48
C ALA A 64 -6.69 14.62 14.74
N MET A 65 -7.34 15.10 13.68
CA MET A 65 -8.23 14.30 12.85
C MET A 65 -7.43 13.31 11.99
N ALA A 66 -6.30 13.74 11.42
CA ALA A 66 -5.46 12.92 10.56
C ALA A 66 -4.81 11.73 11.28
N LEU A 67 -4.54 11.85 12.59
CA LEU A 67 -3.92 10.82 13.41
C LEU A 67 -4.92 9.98 14.22
N GLN A 68 -6.21 10.33 14.20
CA GLN A 68 -7.26 9.60 14.92
C GLN A 68 -7.92 8.55 14.02
N TYR A 69 -8.53 7.54 14.65
CA TYR A 69 -9.45 6.65 13.96
C TYR A 69 -10.51 7.42 13.16
N SER A 70 -10.85 6.89 12.00
CA SER A 70 -11.84 7.44 11.09
C SER A 70 -12.87 6.37 10.70
N THR A 71 -13.88 6.77 9.94
CA THR A 71 -14.91 5.84 9.48
C THR A 71 -14.38 4.94 8.37
N THR A 72 -14.96 3.74 8.24
CA THR A 72 -14.55 2.74 7.25
C THR A 72 -14.71 3.24 5.82
N GLU A 73 -15.66 4.14 5.56
CA GLU A 73 -15.90 4.69 4.22
C GLU A 73 -14.75 5.58 3.73
N GLY A 74 -13.94 6.14 4.63
CA GLY A 74 -12.81 7.00 4.32
C GLY A 74 -13.13 8.50 4.25
N TYR A 75 -12.09 9.30 3.98
CA TYR A 75 -12.16 10.77 4.01
C TYR A 75 -13.11 11.32 2.94
N LEU A 76 -14.21 11.95 3.38
CA LEU A 76 -15.30 12.40 2.50
C LEU A 76 -14.84 13.33 1.36
N PRO A 77 -14.01 14.37 1.60
CA PRO A 77 -13.56 15.24 0.51
C PRO A 77 -12.78 14.49 -0.59
N LEU A 78 -12.04 13.43 -0.24
CA LEU A 78 -11.37 12.59 -1.24
C LEU A 78 -12.38 11.79 -2.07
N ARG A 79 -13.41 11.22 -1.41
CA ARG A 79 -14.48 10.49 -2.10
C ARG A 79 -15.24 11.38 -3.08
N GLU A 80 -15.58 12.60 -2.67
CA GLU A 80 -16.25 13.60 -3.52
C GLU A 80 -15.35 14.09 -4.66
N MET A 81 -14.04 14.23 -4.41
CA MET A 81 -13.10 14.54 -5.48
C MET A 81 -13.07 13.43 -6.53
N ILE A 82 -12.95 12.16 -6.14
CA ILE A 82 -12.93 11.02 -7.07
C ILE A 82 -14.25 10.93 -7.84
N ALA A 83 -15.39 11.04 -7.15
CA ALA A 83 -16.72 10.96 -7.77
C ALA A 83 -16.94 12.04 -8.85
N ARG A 84 -16.33 13.22 -8.72
CA ARG A 84 -16.37 14.28 -9.73
C ARG A 84 -15.51 14.00 -10.97
N HIS A 85 -14.52 13.12 -10.86
CA HIS A 85 -13.63 12.74 -11.96
C HIS A 85 -14.04 11.39 -12.59
N SER A 86 -15.25 10.93 -12.29
CA SER A 86 -15.83 9.69 -12.84
C SER A 86 -16.73 10.01 -14.03
#